data_AF-A0A1M6BIQ0-F1
#
_entry.id   AF-A0A1M6BIQ0-F1
#
_cell.length_a   1.000
_cell.length_b   1.000
_cell.length_c   1.000
_cell.angle_alpha   90.00
_cell.angle_beta   90.00
_cell.angle_gamma   90.00
#
_symmetry.space_group_name_H-M   'P 1'
#
loop_
_entity.id
_entity.type
_entity.pdbx_description
1 polymer ?
#
loop_
_entity_poly.entity_id
_entity_poly.type
_entity_poly.pdbx_seq_one_letter_code
_entity_poly.pdbx_strand_id
1 'polypeptide(L)' 'MNFANFINVYRVNEIKKRLNQENLSKYTLKALSEQCGFSSKTTFYRVFKNVTGMTPLEYCKKMNLVIKEN' A
#
# COMPACT_ATOMS: atom_id res chain seq x y z
N MET A 1 19.93 7.78 3.22
CA MET A 1 18.60 7.28 3.66
C MET A 1 18.23 8.03 4.94
N ASN A 2 17.10 8.74 4.98
CA ASN A 2 16.66 9.46 6.19
C ASN A 2 15.60 8.64 6.95
N PHE A 3 15.33 9.03 8.20
CA PHE A 3 14.34 8.36 9.06
C PHE A 3 12.96 8.25 8.40
N ALA A 4 12.51 9.30 7.70
CA ALA A 4 11.24 9.30 6.99
C ALA A 4 11.18 8.22 5.90
N ASN A 5 12.26 8.03 5.14
CA ASN A 5 12.35 6.99 4.12
C ASN A 5 12.34 5.59 4.74
N PHE A 6 13.04 5.39 5.87
CA PHE A 6 13.00 4.12 6.60
C PHE A 6 11.57 3.76 7.03
N ILE A 7 10.86 4.70 7.66
CA ILE A 7 9.47 4.51 8.06
C ILE A 7 8.57 4.24 6.86
N ASN A 8 8.76 4.96 5.75
CA ASN A 8 7.97 4.77 4.54
C ASN A 8 8.16 3.37 3.92
N VAL A 9 9.40 2.87 3.88
CA VAL A 9 9.69 1.50 3.43
C VAL A 9 9.01 0.48 4.35
N TYR A 10 9.10 0.68 5.66
CA TYR A 10 8.44 -0.19 6.64
C TYR A 10 6.92 -0.24 6.41
N ARG A 11 6.27 0.93 6.27
CA ARG A 11 4.81 1.04 6.00
C ARG A 11 4.41 0.31 4.71
N VAL A 12 5.19 0.47 3.63
CA VAL A 12 4.92 -0.23 2.36
C VAL A 12 5.01 -1.74 2.52
N ASN A 13 6.02 -2.23 3.26
CA ASN A 13 6.17 -3.66 3.49
C ASN A 13 5.01 -4.24 4.31
N GLU A 14 4.53 -3.52 5.33
CA GLU A 14 3.35 -3.92 6.11
C GLU A 14 2.08 -3.95 5.24
N ILE A 15 1.88 -2.96 4.38
CA ILE A 15 0.78 -2.96 3.40
C ILE A 15 0.85 -4.20 2.52
N LYS A 16 2.01 -4.52 1.94
CA LYS A 16 2.19 -5.72 1.10
C LYS A 16 1.87 -7.00 1.86
N LYS A 17 2.25 -7.09 3.13
CA LYS A 17 1.96 -8.25 3.99
C LYS A 17 0.46 -8.40 4.19
N ARG A 18 -0.24 -7.34 4.58
CA ARG A 18 -1.71 -7.35 4.77
C ARG A 18 -2.44 -7.66 3.47
N LEU A 19 -1.96 -7.13 2.35
CA LEU A 19 -2.51 -7.42 1.03
C LEU A 19 -2.49 -8.92 0.69
N ASN A 20 -1.54 -9.69 1.23
CA ASN A 20 -1.42 -11.13 0.99
C ASN A 20 -2.11 -12.00 2.06
N GLN A 21 -2.44 -11.45 3.24
CA GLN A 21 -2.94 -12.22 4.38
C GLN A 21 -4.44 -12.05 4.64
N GLU A 22 -5.01 -10.90 4.30
CA GLU A 22 -6.40 -10.58 4.60
C GLU A 22 -7.33 -10.81 3.39
N ASN A 23 -8.60 -11.13 3.66
CA ASN A 23 -9.64 -11.10 2.64
C ASN A 23 -9.94 -9.63 2.28
N LEU A 24 -9.11 -9.07 1.41
CA LEU A 24 -9.11 -7.66 1.00
C LEU A 24 -10.39 -7.18 0.34
N SER A 25 -11.31 -8.07 -0.01
CA SER A 25 -12.63 -7.71 -0.54
C SER A 25 -13.41 -6.73 0.37
N LYS A 26 -13.06 -6.68 1.66
CA LYS A 26 -13.67 -5.78 2.66
C LYS A 26 -12.95 -4.44 2.81
N TYR A 27 -11.73 -4.29 2.28
CA TYR A 27 -10.91 -3.10 2.46
C TYR A 27 -10.70 -2.36 1.14
N THR A 28 -10.48 -1.05 1.26
CA THR A 28 -10.06 -0.19 0.16
C THR A 28 -8.58 0.12 0.32
N LEU A 29 -7.88 0.39 -0.77
CA LEU A 29 -6.48 0.84 -0.71
C LEU A 29 -6.30 2.09 0.17
N LYS A 30 -7.32 2.97 0.22
CA LYS A 30 -7.33 4.16 1.07
C LYS A 30 -7.31 3.76 2.55
N ALA A 31 -8.27 2.93 2.99
CA ALA A 31 -8.37 2.49 4.37
C ALA A 31 -7.09 1.78 4.84
N LEU A 32 -6.52 0.91 3.99
CA LEU A 32 -5.27 0.21 4.31
C LEU A 32 -4.09 1.18 4.45
N SER A 33 -4.00 2.18 3.57
CA SER A 33 -2.95 3.21 3.64
C SER A 33 -3.06 4.08 4.90
N GLU A 34 -4.28 4.41 5.32
CA GLU A 34 -4.56 5.20 6.53
C GLU A 34 -4.15 4.42 7.79
N GLN A 35 -4.51 3.13 7.87
CA GLN A 35 -4.09 2.26 8.98
C GLN A 35 -2.58 2.09 9.07
N CYS A 36 -1.87 2.16 7.95
CA CYS A 36 -0.42 2.10 7.90
C CYS A 36 0.24 3.49 8.07
N GLY A 37 -0.53 4.53 8.41
CA GLY A 37 -0.02 5.85 8.78
C GLY A 37 0.33 6.77 7.61
N PHE A 38 -0.24 6.54 6.43
CA PHE A 38 -0.18 7.53 5.34
C PHE A 38 -1.25 8.61 5.53
N SER A 39 -0.83 9.87 5.43
CA SER A 39 -1.72 11.03 5.57
C SER A 39 -2.56 11.33 4.33
N SER A 40 -2.25 10.73 3.18
CA SER A 40 -2.98 10.94 1.92
C SER A 40 -2.75 9.84 0.90
N LYS A 41 -3.75 9.63 0.02
CA LYS A 41 -3.68 8.72 -1.14
C LYS A 41 -2.51 9.05 -2.06
N THR A 42 -2.27 10.34 -2.35
CA THR A 42 -1.18 10.78 -3.23
C THR A 42 0.19 10.43 -2.65
N THR A 43 0.39 10.66 -1.35
CA THR A 43 1.66 10.32 -0.68
C THR A 43 1.87 8.81 -0.66
N PHE A 44 0.82 8.05 -0.34
CA PHE A 44 0.84 6.59 -0.39
C PHE A 44 1.24 6.08 -1.79
N TYR A 45 0.55 6.51 -2.85
CA TYR A 45 0.81 6.03 -4.21
C TYR A 45 2.24 6.32 -4.67
N ARG A 46 2.73 7.54 -4.39
CA ARG A 46 4.11 7.94 -4.72
C ARG A 46 5.13 7.11 -3.96
N VAL A 47 4.97 6.98 -2.64
CA VAL A 47 5.90 6.21 -1.79
C VAL A 47 5.88 4.73 -2.16
N PHE A 48 4.70 4.15 -2.36
CA PHE A 48 4.56 2.75 -2.75
C PHE A 48 5.21 2.47 -4.10
N LYS A 49 5.01 3.36 -5.10
CA LYS A 49 5.69 3.25 -6.39
C LYS A 49 7.20 3.39 -6.27
N ASN A 50 7.69 4.33 -5.47
CA ASN A 50 9.12 4.50 -5.25
C ASN A 50 9.77 3.28 -4.59
N VAL A 51 9.06 2.61 -3.68
CA VAL A 51 9.57 1.43 -2.95
C VAL A 51 9.43 0.14 -3.75
N THR A 52 8.35 -0.03 -4.52
CA THR A 52 8.04 -1.31 -5.20
C THR A 52 8.24 -1.29 -6.71
N GLY A 53 8.46 -0.12 -7.30
CA GLY A 53 8.51 0.10 -8.75
C GLY A 53 7.15 0.18 -9.44
N MET A 54 6.04 -0.08 -8.74
CA MET A 54 4.69 -0.12 -9.30
C MET A 54 3.68 0.57 -8.39
N THR A 55 2.59 1.07 -8.94
CA THR A 55 1.48 1.61 -8.15
C THR A 55 0.81 0.50 -7.33
N PRO A 56 0.12 0.84 -6.22
CA PRO A 56 -0.62 -0.14 -5.44
C PRO A 56 -1.64 -0.95 -6.25
N LEU A 57 -2.31 -0.30 -7.22
CA LEU A 57 -3.27 -0.95 -8.12
C LEU A 57 -2.59 -1.95 -9.06
N GLU A 58 -1.48 -1.56 -9.68
CA GLU A 58 -0.69 -2.47 -10.52
C GLU A 58 -0.17 -3.67 -9.72
N TYR A 59 0.27 -3.45 -8.49
CA TYR A 59 0.69 -4.52 -7.58
C TYR A 59 -0.45 -5.51 -7.31
N CYS A 60 -1.63 -5.00 -6.98
CA CYS A 60 -2.78 -5.85 -6.71
C CYS A 60 -3.23 -6.62 -7.95
N LYS A 61 -3.25 -5.97 -9.12
CA LYS A 61 -3.54 -6.64 -10.40
C LYS A 61 -2.52 -7.74 -10.70
N LYS A 62 -1.22 -7.48 -10.50
CA LYS A 62 -0.15 -8.47 -10.70
C LYS A 62 -0.27 -9.67 -9.75
N MET A 63 -0.75 -9.43 -8.53
CA MET A 63 -0.95 -10.45 -7.51
C MET A 63 -2.34 -11.10 -7.56
N ASN A 64 -3.18 -10.77 -8.56
CA ASN A 64 -4.58 -11.19 -8.67
C ASN A 64 -5.41 -10.92 -7.40
N LEU A 65 -5.13 -9.81 -6.71
CA LEU A 65 -5.83 -9.39 -5.51
C LEU A 65 -7.08 -8.59 -5.87
N VAL A 66 -8.23 -9.00 -5.34
CA VAL A 66 -9.49 -8.28 -5.48
C VAL A 66 -9.63 -7.29 -4.33
N ILE A 67 -9.60 -5.99 -4.66
CA ILE A 67 -9.78 -4.89 -3.72
C ILE A 67 -11.10 -4.20 -4.04
N LYS A 68 -11.80 -3.70 -3.03
CA LYS A 68 -12.94 -2.82 -3.27
C LYS A 68 -12.42 -1.49 -3.84
N GLU A 69 -12.78 -1.19 -5.08
CA GLU A 69 -12.71 0.19 -5.56
C GLU A 69 -13.72 1.01 -4.77
N ASN A 70 -13.24 2.13 -4.25
CA ASN A 70 -14.04 3.12 -3.52
C ASN A 70 -14.26 4.31 -4.44
#